data_AF-A0A377D955-F1
#
_entry.id   AF-A0A377D955-F1
#
_cell.length_a   1.000
_cell.length_b   1.000
_cell.length_c   1.000
_cell.angle_alpha   90.00
_cell.angle_beta   90.00
_cell.angle_gamma   90.00
#
_symmetry.space_group_name_H-M   'P 1'
#
loop_
_entity.id
_entity.type
_entity.pdbx_description
1 polymer ?
#
loop_
_entity_poly.entity_id
_entity_poly.type
_entity_poly.pdbx_seq_one_letter_code
_entity_poly.pdbx_strand_id
1 'polypeptide(L)'
;MKQGLEDVSGLLELAVEADDEETFNEAVAELDALEEKLAQLEFRRMFSGEYDSADCYLDIQAGSGGTEAQDWASMLERMYLRWAESRGFKN
;
A
#
# COMPACT_ATOMS: atom_id res chain seq x y z
N MET A 1 4.66 -14.52 11.33
CA MET A 1 5.50 -13.41 10.85
C MET A 1 6.79 -13.29 11.63
N LYS A 2 6.77 -13.04 12.95
CA LYS A 2 8.01 -12.92 13.73
C LYS A 2 8.93 -14.16 13.60
N GLN A 3 8.38 -15.36 13.76
CA GLN A 3 9.14 -16.60 13.56
C GLN A 3 9.73 -16.71 12.13
N GLY A 4 8.93 -16.47 11.09
CA GLY A 4 9.43 -16.52 9.71
C GLY A 4 10.53 -15.49 9.41
N LEU A 5 10.52 -14.30 10.03
CA LEU A 5 11.62 -13.33 9.90
C LEU A 5 12.88 -13.80 10.63
N GLU A 6 12.73 -14.47 11.77
CA GLU A 6 13.85 -15.10 12.50
C GLU A 6 14.45 -16.25 11.66
N ASP A 7 13.61 -17.06 11.02
CA ASP A 7 14.03 -18.16 10.14
C ASP A 7 14.76 -17.63 8.88
N VAL A 8 14.20 -16.63 8.20
CA VAL A 8 14.84 -15.94 7.05
C VAL A 8 16.19 -15.35 7.43
N SER A 9 16.29 -14.73 8.62
CA SER A 9 17.55 -14.15 9.09
C SER A 9 18.63 -15.22 9.28
N GLY A 10 18.25 -16.38 9.85
CA GLY A 10 19.16 -17.52 10.01
C GLY A 10 19.58 -18.15 8.68
N LEU A 11 18.66 -18.25 7.71
CA LEU A 11 18.96 -18.76 6.37
C LEU A 11 19.92 -17.82 5.61
N LEU A 12 19.71 -16.50 5.71
CA LEU A 12 20.61 -15.51 5.11
C LEU A 12 22.01 -15.55 5.73
N GLU A 13 22.10 -15.68 7.05
CA GLU A 13 23.39 -15.80 7.75
C GLU A 13 24.15 -17.06 7.27
N LEU A 14 23.46 -18.21 7.21
CA LEU A 14 24.04 -19.45 6.72
C LEU A 14 24.48 -19.37 5.24
N ALA A 15 23.65 -18.76 4.38
CA ALA A 15 23.96 -18.58 2.97
C ALA A 15 25.21 -17.73 2.76
N VAL A 16 25.36 -16.64 3.51
CA VAL A 16 26.52 -15.73 3.43
C VAL A 16 27.78 -16.40 3.98
N GLU A 17 27.69 -17.15 5.08
CA GLU A 17 28.83 -17.89 5.62
C GLU A 17 29.30 -19.01 4.69
N ALA A 18 28.37 -19.65 3.96
CA ALA A 18 28.64 -20.75 3.05
C ALA A 18 28.95 -20.33 1.60
N ASP A 19 28.82 -19.04 1.26
CA ASP A 19 28.88 -18.52 -0.12
C ASP A 19 27.88 -19.27 -1.05
N ASP A 20 26.68 -19.54 -0.53
CA ASP A 20 25.63 -20.31 -1.18
C ASP A 20 24.51 -19.42 -1.73
N GLU A 21 24.58 -19.12 -3.02
CA GLU A 21 23.56 -18.31 -3.71
C GLU A 21 22.19 -19.01 -3.83
N GLU A 22 22.13 -20.34 -3.82
CA GLU A 22 20.84 -21.05 -3.89
C GLU A 22 20.05 -20.79 -2.60
N THR A 23 20.69 -21.02 -1.45
CA THR A 23 20.11 -20.74 -0.14
C THR A 23 19.78 -19.25 0.04
N PHE A 24 20.61 -18.34 -0.48
CA PHE A 24 20.31 -16.90 -0.46
C PHE A 24 19.01 -16.57 -1.20
N ASN A 25 18.85 -17.10 -2.41
CA ASN A 25 17.65 -16.86 -3.23
C ASN A 25 16.38 -17.47 -2.60
N GLU A 26 16.51 -18.63 -1.94
CA GLU A 26 15.41 -19.22 -1.17
C GLU A 26 14.96 -18.30 -0.02
N ALA A 27 15.91 -17.74 0.74
CA ALA A 27 15.61 -16.83 1.85
C ALA A 27 14.95 -15.52 1.38
N VAL A 28 15.38 -14.99 0.23
CA VAL A 28 14.74 -13.81 -0.40
C VAL A 28 13.31 -14.14 -0.84
N ALA A 29 13.08 -15.27 -1.48
CA ALA A 29 11.74 -15.68 -1.90
C ALA A 29 10.79 -15.86 -0.70
N GLU A 30 11.29 -16.39 0.42
CA GLU A 30 10.51 -16.49 1.66
C GLU A 30 10.21 -15.11 2.27
N LEU A 31 11.18 -14.18 2.23
CA LEU A 31 10.99 -12.81 2.70
C LEU A 31 9.92 -12.07 1.90
N ASP A 32 9.96 -12.17 0.57
CA ASP A 32 8.97 -11.55 -0.33
C ASP A 32 7.55 -12.07 -0.01
N ALA A 33 7.42 -13.38 0.22
CA ALA A 33 6.14 -13.99 0.61
C ALA A 33 5.64 -13.52 1.99
N LEU A 34 6.55 -13.21 2.92
CA LEU A 34 6.21 -12.63 4.23
C LEU A 34 5.78 -11.17 4.09
N GLU A 35 6.43 -10.40 3.22
CA GLU A 35 6.07 -9.02 2.91
C GLU A 35 4.67 -8.92 2.29
N GLU A 36 4.35 -9.79 1.32
CA GLU A 36 3.01 -9.85 0.73
C GLU A 36 1.93 -10.15 1.78
N LYS A 37 2.19 -11.12 2.67
CA LYS A 37 1.27 -11.46 3.78
C LYS A 37 1.09 -10.28 4.74
N LEU A 38 2.16 -9.53 5.01
CA LEU A 38 2.09 -8.33 5.85
C LEU A 38 1.26 -7.25 5.19
N ALA A 39 1.54 -6.92 3.94
CA ALA A 39 0.79 -5.93 3.17
C ALA A 39 -0.71 -6.28 3.12
N GLN A 40 -1.05 -7.57 2.93
CA GLN A 40 -2.45 -8.01 2.94
C GLN A 40 -3.11 -7.83 4.32
N LEU A 41 -2.41 -8.12 5.41
CA LEU A 41 -2.92 -7.94 6.77
C LEU A 41 -3.10 -6.47 7.13
N GLU A 42 -2.16 -5.62 6.73
CA GLU A 42 -2.26 -4.18 6.90
C GLU A 42 -3.45 -3.61 6.12
N PHE A 43 -3.62 -4.04 4.88
CA PHE A 43 -4.77 -3.65 4.05
C PHE A 43 -6.08 -4.07 4.72
N ARG A 44 -6.22 -5.33 5.16
CA ARG A 44 -7.44 -5.79 5.86
C ARG A 44 -7.71 -5.05 7.17
N ARG A 45 -6.66 -4.61 7.86
CA ARG A 45 -6.81 -3.82 9.10
C ARG A 45 -7.30 -2.41 8.79
N MET A 46 -6.74 -1.76 7.77
CA MET A 46 -7.14 -0.42 7.35
C MET A 46 -8.54 -0.41 6.73
N PHE A 47 -8.90 -1.47 6.01
CA PHE A 47 -10.17 -1.62 5.29
C PHE A 47 -11.09 -2.67 5.96
N SER A 48 -11.45 -2.43 7.22
CA SER A 48 -12.31 -3.33 8.01
C SER A 48 -13.78 -2.92 8.06
N GLY A 49 -14.13 -1.82 7.39
CA GLY A 49 -15.51 -1.34 7.22
C GLY A 49 -16.28 -2.14 6.18
N GLU A 50 -17.60 -2.23 6.36
CA GLU A 50 -18.52 -3.00 5.51
C GLU A 50 -18.46 -2.60 4.03
N TYR A 51 -18.22 -1.31 3.74
CA TYR A 51 -18.27 -0.73 2.40
C TYR A 51 -16.90 -0.32 1.86
N ASP A 52 -15.80 -0.74 2.48
CA ASP A 52 -14.45 -0.31 2.08
C ASP A 52 -14.01 -0.82 0.70
N SER A 53 -14.66 -1.87 0.21
CA SER A 53 -14.45 -2.42 -1.14
C SER A 53 -15.44 -1.86 -2.17
N ALA A 54 -16.42 -1.06 -1.75
CA ALA A 54 -17.41 -0.49 -2.65
C ALA A 54 -16.85 0.74 -3.38
N ASP A 55 -17.39 1.00 -4.56
CA ASP A 55 -17.18 2.29 -5.21
C ASP A 55 -17.74 3.41 -4.32
N CYS A 56 -17.07 4.56 -4.32
CA CYS A 56 -17.49 5.72 -3.54
C CYS A 56 -17.80 6.93 -4.44
N TYR A 57 -18.63 7.82 -3.91
CA TYR A 57 -18.86 9.14 -4.49
C TYR A 57 -18.10 10.16 -3.65
N LEU A 58 -17.31 11.01 -4.31
CA LEU A 58 -16.64 12.15 -3.68
C LEU A 58 -17.34 13.43 -4.08
N ASP A 59 -17.87 14.15 -3.09
CA ASP A 59 -18.48 15.48 -3.28
C ASP A 59 -17.56 16.55 -2.67
N ILE A 60 -17.23 17.59 -3.46
CA ILE A 60 -16.37 18.69 -3.04
C ILE A 60 -17.19 19.98 -3.06
N GLN A 61 -17.50 20.48 -1.87
CA GLN A 61 -18.24 21.73 -1.71
C GLN A 61 -17.31 22.87 -1.29
N ALA A 62 -17.34 23.97 -2.05
CA ALA A 62 -16.61 25.18 -1.68
C ALA A 62 -17.19 25.78 -0.38
N GLY A 63 -16.31 26.10 0.57
CA GLY A 63 -16.67 26.73 1.83
C GLY A 63 -16.88 28.25 1.72
N SER A 64 -17.02 28.90 2.87
CA SER A 64 -17.11 30.36 2.96
C SER A 64 -15.80 31.01 2.51
N GLY A 65 -15.86 31.84 1.46
CA GLY A 65 -14.70 32.50 0.87
C GLY A 65 -14.92 33.00 -0.55
N GLY A 66 -16.13 32.84 -1.09
CA GLY A 66 -16.49 33.36 -2.42
C GLY A 66 -15.64 32.74 -3.51
N THR A 67 -15.16 33.56 -4.43
CA THR A 67 -14.40 33.11 -5.61
C THR A 67 -13.09 32.38 -5.25
N GLU A 68 -12.39 32.81 -4.19
CA GLU A 68 -11.13 32.15 -3.78
C GLU A 68 -11.39 30.73 -3.27
N ALA A 69 -12.45 30.54 -2.49
CA ALA A 69 -12.84 29.21 -2.02
C ALA A 69 -13.29 28.31 -3.18
N GLN A 70 -13.92 28.87 -4.22
CA GLN A 70 -14.30 28.14 -5.43
C GLN A 70 -13.07 27.72 -6.24
N ASP A 71 -12.09 28.61 -6.41
CA ASP A 71 -10.84 28.26 -7.11
C ASP A 71 -10.08 27.16 -6.37
N TRP A 72 -9.99 27.25 -5.04
CA TRP A 72 -9.41 26.20 -4.20
C TRP A 72 -10.14 24.87 -4.31
N ALA A 73 -11.48 24.87 -4.28
CA ALA A 73 -12.26 23.64 -4.49
C ALA A 73 -11.96 23.02 -5.87
N SER A 74 -11.83 23.83 -6.91
CA SER A 74 -11.44 23.36 -8.25
C SER A 74 -10.02 22.76 -8.28
N MET A 75 -9.10 23.30 -7.48
CA MET A 75 -7.75 22.75 -7.34
C MET A 75 -7.78 21.37 -6.68
N LEU A 76 -8.59 21.21 -5.63
CA LEU A 76 -8.77 19.93 -4.95
C LEU A 76 -9.40 18.88 -5.86
N GLU A 77 -10.43 19.25 -6.62
CA GLU A 77 -11.04 18.37 -7.63
C GLU A 77 -9.98 17.84 -8.61
N ARG A 78 -9.19 18.74 -9.20
CA ARG A 78 -8.11 18.36 -10.12
C ARG A 78 -7.06 17.46 -9.46
N MET A 79 -6.77 17.67 -8.18
CA MET A 79 -5.85 16.82 -7.42
C MET A 79 -6.39 15.39 -7.27
N TYR A 80 -7.66 15.24 -6.89
CA TYR A 80 -8.28 13.92 -6.71
C TYR A 80 -8.49 13.18 -8.02
N LEU A 81 -8.82 13.87 -9.11
CA LEU A 81 -8.89 13.27 -10.45
C LEU A 81 -7.55 12.66 -10.88
N ARG A 82 -6.44 13.40 -10.68
CA ARG A 82 -5.09 12.88 -10.98
C ARG A 82 -4.72 11.70 -10.09
N TRP A 83 -5.09 11.74 -8.81
CA TRP A 83 -4.85 10.63 -7.89
C TRP A 83 -5.64 9.39 -8.30
N ALA A 84 -6.93 9.52 -8.62
CA ALA A 84 -7.80 8.43 -9.05
C ALA A 84 -7.26 7.74 -10.32
N GLU A 85 -6.86 8.54 -11.31
CA GLU A 85 -6.21 8.04 -12.53
C GLU A 85 -4.91 7.29 -12.22
N SER A 86 -4.04 7.84 -11.37
CA SER A 86 -2.77 7.19 -10.98
C SER A 86 -2.97 5.87 -10.22
N ARG A 87 -4.11 5.70 -9.55
CA ARG A 87 -4.50 4.47 -8.85
C ARG A 87 -5.30 3.49 -9.72
N GLY A 88 -5.60 3.86 -10.97
CA GLY A 88 -6.37 3.04 -11.91
C GLY A 88 -7.87 3.01 -11.65
N PHE A 89 -8.40 3.94 -10.85
CA PHE A 89 -9.84 4.08 -10.66
C PHE A 89 -10.49 4.78 -11.86
N LYS A 90 -11.76 4.45 -12.13
CA LYS A 90 -12.54 5.12 -13.17
C LYS A 90 -13.07 6.45 -12.63
N ASN A 91 -13.01 7.46 -13.50
CA ASN A 91 -13.64 8.78 -13.28
C ASN A 91 -15.08 8.76 -13.78
#